data_AF-A0AA41RVZ0-F1
#
_entry.id   AF-A0AA41RVZ0-F1
#
_cell.length_a   1.000
_cell.length_b   1.000
_cell.length_c   1.000
_cell.angle_alpha   90.00
_cell.angle_beta   90.00
_cell.angle_gamma   90.00
#
_symmetry.space_group_name_H-M   'P 1'
#
loop_
_entity.id
_entity.type
_entity.pdbx_description
1 polymer ?
#
loop_
_entity_poly.entity_id
_entity_poly.type
_entity_poly.pdbx_seq_one_letter_code
_entity_poly.pdbx_strand_id
1 'polypeptide(L)'
;MMRARIIIIAISFFFIVAANSEQQINCSKTCVAQDCNSVGIRYGKFCGVGWTGCTGQKPCDDLDACCKVHDDCVEKKVALLNLNEIFHNCP
;
A
#
# COMPACT_ATOMS: atom_id res chain seq x y z
N MET A 1 33.48 -13.97 30.65
CA MET A 1 32.07 -14.41 30.63
C MET A 1 31.07 -13.29 30.38
N MET A 2 31.14 -12.16 31.10
CA MET A 2 30.18 -11.03 30.96
C MET A 2 30.23 -10.33 29.59
N ARG A 3 31.43 -10.13 29.01
CA ARG A 3 31.61 -9.52 27.67
C ARG A 3 30.95 -10.34 26.54
N ALA A 4 31.04 -11.67 26.61
CA ALA A 4 30.41 -12.56 25.64
C ALA A 4 28.87 -12.51 25.71
N ARG A 5 28.29 -12.36 26.91
CA ARG A 5 26.85 -12.20 27.10
C ARG A 5 26.32 -10.89 26.51
N ILE A 6 27.05 -9.79 26.69
CA ILE A 6 26.71 -8.48 26.12
C ILE A 6 26.73 -8.55 24.58
N ILE A 7 27.75 -9.20 24.00
CA ILE A 7 27.86 -9.39 22.55
C ILE A 7 26.71 -10.24 22.02
N ILE A 8 26.35 -11.35 22.69
CA ILE A 8 25.21 -12.20 22.29
C ILE A 8 23.90 -11.40 22.34
N ILE A 9 23.65 -10.62 23.38
CA ILE A 9 22.44 -9.80 23.50
C ILE A 9 22.39 -8.74 22.39
N ALA A 10 23.51 -8.07 22.12
CA ALA A 10 23.59 -7.06 21.07
C ALA A 10 23.36 -7.66 19.68
N ILE A 11 23.94 -8.84 19.39
CA ILE A 11 23.73 -9.57 18.14
C ILE A 11 22.26 -9.99 18.01
N SER A 12 21.68 -10.54 19.08
CA SER A 12 20.26 -10.94 19.10
C SER A 12 19.33 -9.77 18.81
N PHE A 13 19.61 -8.61 19.42
CA PHE A 13 18.84 -7.39 19.23
C PHE A 13 18.96 -6.86 17.79
N PHE A 14 20.16 -6.93 17.20
CA PHE A 14 20.41 -6.52 15.82
C PHE A 14 19.65 -7.39 14.80
N PHE A 15 19.57 -8.70 15.03
CA PHE A 15 18.79 -9.61 14.18
C PHE A 15 17.28 -9.34 14.23
N ILE A 16 16.74 -8.94 15.40
CA ILE A 16 15.31 -8.59 15.53
C ILE A 16 14.99 -7.32 14.72
N VAL A 17 15.89 -6.31 14.72
CA VAL A 17 15.67 -5.07 13.96
C VAL A 17 15.69 -5.33 12.45
N ALA A 18 16.61 -6.17 11.96
CA ALA A 18 16.71 -6.49 10.53
C ALA A 18 15.51 -7.29 9.98
N ALA A 19 14.84 -8.09 10.80
CA ALA A 19 13.66 -8.86 10.36
C ALA A 19 12.39 -8.00 10.18
N ASN A 20 12.38 -6.77 10.70
CA ASN A 20 11.21 -5.88 10.69
C ASN A 20 11.27 -4.80 9.60
N SER A 21 12.24 -4.85 8.67
CA SER A 21 12.41 -3.83 7.63
C SER A 21 11.74 -4.17 6.29
N GLU A 22 10.81 -5.11 6.24
CA GLU A 22 9.84 -5.11 5.14
C GLU A 22 8.84 -3.99 5.41
N GLN A 23 8.89 -2.92 4.62
CA GLN A 23 7.75 -2.01 4.50
C GLN A 23 6.54 -2.87 4.13
N GLN A 24 5.74 -3.23 5.12
CA GLN A 24 4.48 -3.91 4.91
C GLN A 24 3.58 -2.89 4.21
N ILE A 25 3.68 -2.82 2.87
CA ILE A 25 2.74 -2.07 2.04
C ILE A 25 1.38 -2.63 2.41
N ASN A 26 0.62 -1.85 3.17
CA ASN A 26 -0.60 -2.31 3.78
C ASN A 26 -1.67 -2.33 2.70
N CYS A 27 -1.73 -3.45 1.98
CA CYS A 27 -2.61 -3.63 0.84
C CYS A 27 -3.96 -4.22 1.26
N SER A 28 -5.03 -3.84 0.57
CA SER A 28 -6.38 -4.29 0.86
C SER A 28 -6.67 -5.67 0.27
N LYS A 29 -7.38 -6.50 1.04
CA LYS A 29 -7.95 -7.79 0.60
C LYS A 29 -9.49 -7.78 0.61
N THR A 30 -10.09 -6.73 1.13
CA THR A 30 -11.54 -6.65 1.42
C THR A 30 -12.12 -5.37 0.84
N CYS A 31 -13.35 -5.44 0.35
CA CYS A 31 -14.08 -4.27 -0.11
C CYS A 31 -14.48 -3.41 1.09
N VAL A 32 -14.06 -2.14 1.11
CA VAL A 32 -14.41 -1.18 2.17
C VAL A 32 -15.06 0.07 1.59
N ALA A 33 -15.78 0.81 2.43
CA ALA A 33 -16.26 2.15 2.14
C ALA A 33 -16.09 2.98 3.43
N GLN A 34 -15.01 3.74 3.51
CA GLN A 34 -14.63 4.53 4.67
C GLN A 34 -14.33 5.96 4.25
N ASP A 35 -14.68 6.91 5.12
CA ASP A 35 -14.34 8.32 4.99
C ASP A 35 -14.76 8.95 3.64
N CYS A 36 -15.84 8.48 3.00
CA CYS A 36 -16.22 8.79 1.60
C CYS A 36 -16.33 10.28 1.23
N ASN A 37 -16.43 11.18 2.22
CA ASN A 37 -16.53 12.63 2.02
C ASN A 37 -15.25 13.38 2.44
N SER A 38 -14.12 12.68 2.54
CA SER A 38 -12.83 13.19 2.99
C SER A 38 -11.72 12.85 1.99
N VAL A 39 -10.61 13.57 2.03
CA VAL A 39 -9.41 13.24 1.23
C VAL A 39 -8.86 11.85 1.59
N GLY A 40 -9.16 11.36 2.80
CA GLY A 40 -8.77 10.02 3.28
C GLY A 40 -9.66 8.87 2.83
N ILE A 41 -10.46 9.02 1.77
CA ILE A 41 -11.36 7.95 1.30
C ILE A 41 -10.65 6.61 1.17
N ARG A 42 -11.36 5.54 1.54
CA ARG A 42 -11.01 4.16 1.17
C ARG A 42 -12.26 3.50 0.61
N TYR A 43 -12.26 3.30 -0.69
CA TYR A 43 -13.36 2.64 -1.39
C TYR A 43 -12.85 1.40 -2.12
N GLY A 44 -13.64 0.33 -2.09
CA GLY A 44 -13.28 -0.94 -2.68
C GLY A 44 -11.96 -1.47 -2.11
N LYS A 45 -11.04 -1.84 -2.97
CA LYS A 45 -9.68 -2.25 -2.59
C LYS A 45 -8.61 -1.28 -3.11
N PHE A 46 -8.92 -0.48 -4.12
CA PHE A 46 -7.93 0.29 -4.89
C PHE A 46 -8.19 1.80 -4.88
N CYS A 47 -9.34 2.29 -4.43
CA CYS A 47 -9.61 3.73 -4.43
C CYS A 47 -9.19 4.40 -3.11
N GLY A 48 -8.10 5.16 -3.14
CA GLY A 48 -7.70 6.05 -2.04
C GLY A 48 -6.21 6.44 -2.10
N VAL A 49 -5.85 7.58 -1.51
CA VAL A 49 -4.45 8.02 -1.49
C VAL A 49 -3.63 7.09 -0.60
N GLY A 50 -2.60 6.45 -1.18
CA GLY A 50 -1.78 5.47 -0.46
C GLY A 50 -2.54 4.20 -0.05
N TRP A 51 -3.68 3.95 -0.69
CA TRP A 51 -4.51 2.77 -0.46
C TRP A 51 -4.61 1.98 -1.76
N THR A 52 -4.21 0.71 -1.73
CA THR A 52 -4.28 -0.15 -2.90
C THR A 52 -4.54 -1.60 -2.52
N GLY A 53 -4.99 -2.41 -3.48
CA GLY A 53 -5.29 -3.81 -3.27
C GLY A 53 -4.05 -4.69 -3.36
N CYS A 54 -4.04 -5.82 -2.66
CA CYS A 54 -2.93 -6.76 -2.75
C CYS A 54 -2.81 -7.39 -4.15
N THR A 55 -1.61 -7.86 -4.50
CA THR A 55 -1.36 -8.58 -5.76
C THR A 55 -2.39 -9.69 -5.98
N GLY A 56 -3.00 -9.72 -7.18
CA GLY A 56 -3.99 -10.71 -7.57
C GLY A 56 -5.42 -10.44 -7.07
N GLN A 57 -5.65 -9.37 -6.29
CA GLN A 57 -7.01 -8.99 -5.90
C GLN A 57 -7.81 -8.49 -7.12
N LYS A 58 -9.05 -8.95 -7.22
CA LYS A 58 -10.04 -8.42 -8.16
C LYS A 58 -10.72 -7.18 -7.57
N PRO A 59 -11.05 -6.17 -8.40
CA PRO A 59 -11.87 -5.04 -8.01
C PRO A 59 -13.23 -5.45 -7.45
N CYS A 60 -13.79 -4.61 -6.59
CA CYS A 60 -15.11 -4.80 -5.99
C CYS A 60 -16.26 -4.45 -6.94
N ASP A 61 -16.06 -3.46 -7.81
CA ASP A 61 -16.99 -2.99 -8.85
C ASP A 61 -16.22 -2.25 -9.97
N ASP A 62 -16.95 -1.62 -10.89
CA ASP A 62 -16.37 -0.92 -12.04
C ASP A 62 -15.58 0.34 -11.63
N LEU A 63 -16.03 1.05 -10.60
CA LEU A 63 -15.32 2.22 -10.07
C LEU A 63 -13.98 1.81 -9.44
N ASP A 64 -13.98 0.76 -8.62
CA ASP A 64 -12.77 0.18 -8.04
C ASP A 64 -11.84 -0.41 -9.12
N ALA A 65 -12.40 -0.88 -10.24
CA ALA A 65 -11.61 -1.35 -11.38
C ALA A 65 -10.84 -0.21 -12.05
N CYS A 66 -11.43 0.98 -12.15
CA CYS A 66 -10.71 2.16 -12.62
C CYS A 66 -9.57 2.56 -11.67
N CYS A 67 -9.83 2.55 -10.36
CA CYS A 67 -8.79 2.85 -9.38
C CYS A 67 -7.63 1.85 -9.46
N LYS A 68 -7.92 0.56 -9.69
CA LYS A 68 -6.87 -0.44 -9.92
C LYS A 68 -6.01 -0.11 -11.15
N VAL A 69 -6.63 0.26 -12.27
CA VAL A 69 -5.90 0.64 -13.49
C VAL A 69 -5.05 1.89 -13.25
N HIS A 70 -5.58 2.85 -12.51
CA HIS A 70 -4.86 4.03 -12.09
C HIS A 70 -3.61 3.68 -11.27
N ASP A 71 -3.76 2.88 -10.22
CA ASP A 71 -2.64 2.46 -9.37
C ASP A 71 -1.58 1.71 -10.17
N ASP A 72 -2.00 0.75 -11.01
CA ASP A 72 -1.12 -0.01 -11.92
C ASP A 72 -0.35 0.90 -12.90
N CYS A 73 -0.89 2.08 -13.22
CA CYS A 73 -0.24 3.10 -14.07
C CYS A 73 0.73 3.95 -13.26
N VAL A 74 0.35 4.40 -12.06
CA VAL A 74 1.18 5.24 -11.18
C VAL A 74 2.40 4.49 -10.68
N GLU A 75 2.26 3.22 -10.29
CA GLU A 75 3.40 2.41 -9.85
C GLU A 75 4.50 2.31 -10.93
N LYS A 76 4.11 2.33 -12.21
CA LYS A 76 5.05 2.25 -13.35
C LYS A 76 5.65 3.59 -13.74
N LYS A 77 5.08 4.71 -13.31
CA LYS A 77 5.55 6.06 -13.61
C LYS A 77 5.79 6.80 -12.31
N VAL A 78 7.04 6.73 -11.81
CA VAL A 78 7.49 7.47 -10.62
C VAL A 78 7.00 8.91 -10.70
N ALA A 79 6.09 9.24 -9.77
CA ALA A 79 5.52 10.53 -9.41
C ALA A 79 6.06 11.74 -10.23
N LEU A 80 5.50 11.97 -11.41
CA LEU A 80 5.60 13.24 -12.10
C LEU A 80 4.21 13.65 -12.57
N LEU A 81 3.62 14.54 -11.77
CA LEU A 81 2.71 15.62 -12.15
C LEU A 81 1.82 15.35 -13.38
N ASN A 82 0.51 15.29 -13.11
CA ASN A 82 -0.64 15.25 -14.03
C ASN A 82 -1.25 13.85 -14.25
N LEU A 83 -1.91 13.34 -13.20
CA LEU A 83 -2.79 12.17 -13.25
C LEU A 83 -4.24 12.47 -13.69
N ASN A 84 -4.56 13.73 -13.94
CA ASN A 84 -5.94 14.16 -14.14
C ASN A 84 -6.56 13.66 -15.46
N GLU A 85 -5.79 13.27 -16.48
CA GLU A 85 -6.35 12.83 -17.76
C GLU A 85 -6.75 11.33 -17.83
N ILE A 86 -6.28 10.48 -16.91
CA ILE A 86 -6.63 9.03 -16.93
C ILE A 86 -7.98 8.79 -16.24
N PHE A 87 -8.27 9.50 -15.15
CA PHE A 87 -9.52 9.34 -14.42
C PHE A 87 -10.75 9.87 -15.18
N HIS A 88 -10.57 10.83 -16.09
CA HIS A 88 -11.69 11.50 -16.78
C HIS A 88 -12.54 10.59 -17.68
N ASN A 89 -12.07 9.38 -18.01
CA ASN A 89 -12.80 8.42 -18.85
C ASN A 89 -13.29 7.17 -18.08
N CYS A 90 -13.20 7.17 -16.75
CA CYS A 90 -13.84 6.13 -15.94
C CYS A 90 -15.36 6.41 -15.86
N PRO A 91 -16.23 5.39 -16.01
CA PRO A 91 -17.68 5.53 -15.90
C PRO A 91 -18.18 6.04 -14.55
#